data_AF-A0A221V1J7-F1
#
_entry.id   AF-A0A221V1J7-F1
#
_cell.length_a   1.000
_cell.length_b   1.000
_cell.length_c   1.000
_cell.angle_alpha   90.00
_cell.angle_beta   90.00
_cell.angle_gamma   90.00
#
_symmetry.space_group_name_H-M   'P 1'
#
loop_
_entity.id
_entity.type
_entity.pdbx_description
1 polymer ?
#
loop_
_entity_poly.entity_id
_entity_poly.type
_entity_poly.pdbx_seq_one_letter_code
_entity_poly.pdbx_strand_id
1 'polypeptide(L)' 'MTTLLKVEQLISEDSKNIISRNLSRILDLKILDIDVINKTISLVYNNPFVLDKAKKELGRVGYSLQTQDSL' A
#
# COMPACT_ATOMS: atom_id res chain seq x y z
N MET A 1 -10.14 7.99 -5.80
CA MET A 1 -9.51 7.04 -6.74
C MET A 1 -9.33 5.72 -6.02
N THR A 2 -9.61 4.60 -6.67
CA THR A 2 -9.37 3.25 -6.12
C THR A 2 -8.27 2.60 -6.93
N THR A 3 -7.29 1.98 -6.27
CA THR A 3 -6.15 1.36 -6.95
C THR A 3 -5.75 0.07 -6.25
N LEU A 4 -5.48 -0.96 -7.06
CA LEU A 4 -4.85 -2.20 -6.64
C LEU A 4 -3.35 -2.10 -6.95
N LEU A 5 -2.51 -2.38 -5.94
CA LEU A 5 -1.06 -2.24 -6.03
C LEU A 5 -0.38 -3.52 -5.59
N LYS A 6 0.74 -3.86 -6.22
CA LYS A 6 1.63 -4.95 -5.83
C LYS A 6 2.62 -4.48 -4.76
N VAL A 7 2.89 -5.36 -3.80
CA VAL A 7 3.84 -5.15 -2.69
C VAL A 7 4.64 -6.43 -2.47
N GLU A 8 5.72 -6.63 -3.22
CA GLU A 8 6.45 -7.91 -3.22
C GLU A 8 7.02 -8.32 -1.85
N GLN A 9 7.25 -7.33 -0.97
CA GLN A 9 7.75 -7.52 0.39
C GLN A 9 6.63 -7.89 1.40
N LEU A 10 5.36 -7.93 0.98
CA LEU A 10 4.24 -8.42 1.77
C LEU A 10 4.28 -9.96 1.79
N ILE A 11 4.93 -10.54 2.81
CA ILE A 11 5.21 -11.98 2.91
C ILE A 11 4.65 -12.63 4.17
N SER A 12 4.09 -11.84 5.09
CA SER A 12 3.61 -12.31 6.39
C SER A 12 2.56 -11.38 7.00
N GLU A 13 1.85 -11.85 8.02
CA GLU A 13 0.92 -11.00 8.78
C GLU A 13 1.66 -9.84 9.47
N ASP A 14 2.91 -10.04 9.90
CA ASP A 14 3.74 -8.97 10.45
C ASP A 14 3.99 -7.86 9.42
N SER A 15 4.29 -8.22 8.17
CA SER A 15 4.46 -7.23 7.10
C SER A 15 3.15 -6.47 6.81
N LYS A 16 2.00 -7.16 6.85
CA LYS A 16 0.67 -6.54 6.76
C LYS A 16 0.43 -5.55 7.91
N ASN A 17 0.79 -5.92 9.13
CA ASN A 17 0.67 -5.04 10.31
C ASN A 17 1.53 -3.77 10.18
N ILE A 18 2.78 -3.91 9.71
CA ILE A 18 3.67 -2.77 9.48
C ILE A 18 3.09 -1.84 8.41
N ILE A 19 2.65 -2.37 7.28
CA ILE A 19 2.04 -1.59 6.20
C ILE A 19 0.78 -0.87 6.70
N SER A 20 -0.15 -1.61 7.31
CA SER A 20 -1.42 -1.08 7.82
C SER A 20 -1.19 0.05 8.81
N ARG A 21 -0.28 -0.14 9.77
CA ARG A 21 0.07 0.88 10.79
C ARG A 21 0.62 2.16 10.16
N ASN A 22 1.47 2.06 9.14
CA ASN A 22 2.06 3.24 8.48
C ASN A 22 1.05 3.98 7.61
N LEU A 23 0.26 3.24 6.84
CA LEU A 23 -0.74 3.82 5.94
C LEU A 23 -1.93 4.44 6.68
N SER A 24 -2.34 3.86 7.82
CA SER A 24 -3.46 4.39 8.64
C SER A 24 -3.20 5.79 9.21
N ARG A 25 -1.95 6.29 9.15
CA ARG A 25 -1.59 7.66 9.58
C ARG A 25 -1.75 8.71 8.49
N ILE A 26 -2.13 8.31 7.28
CA ILE A 26 -2.34 9.21 6.15
C ILE A 26 -3.84 9.51 6.08
N LEU A 27 -4.22 10.74 6.48
CA LEU A 27 -5.62 11.18 6.65
C LEU A 27 -6.55 10.85 5.47
N ASP A 28 -6.09 11.13 4.25
CA ASP A 28 -6.89 11.01 3.02
C ASP A 28 -6.70 9.67 2.30
N LEU A 29 -6.25 8.65 3.01
CA LEU A 29 -5.99 7.31 2.50
C LEU A 29 -6.77 6.27 3.31
N LYS A 30 -7.50 5.40 2.62
CA LYS A 30 -8.18 4.25 3.21
C LYS A 30 -7.65 2.97 2.57
N ILE A 31 -7.39 1.98 3.42
CA ILE A 31 -7.07 0.62 3.00
C ILE A 31 -8.40 -0.12 2.86
N LEU A 32 -8.68 -0.67 1.68
CA LEU A 32 -9.84 -1.53 1.47
C LEU A 32 -9.52 -2.97 1.83
N ASP A 33 -8.34 -3.44 1.40
CA ASP A 33 -7.91 -4.82 1.60
C ASP A 33 -6.38 -4.94 1.51
N ILE A 34 -5.82 -5.92 2.23
CA ILE A 34 -4.42 -6.34 2.15
C ILE A 34 -4.40 -7.86 2.03
N ASP A 35 -4.00 -8.34 0.86
CA ASP A 35 -3.91 -9.75 0.54
C ASP A 35 -2.44 -10.19 0.55
N VAL A 36 -2.09 -10.96 1.58
CA VAL A 36 -0.72 -11.47 1.76
C VAL A 36 -0.39 -12.56 0.75
N ILE A 37 -1.36 -13.36 0.32
CA ILE A 37 -1.16 -14.47 -0.62
C ILE A 37 -0.84 -13.91 -2.01
N ASN A 38 -1.64 -12.94 -2.46
CA ASN A 38 -1.47 -12.31 -3.77
C ASN A 38 -0.48 -11.15 -3.77
N LYS A 39 0.04 -10.78 -2.59
CA LYS A 39 0.94 -9.65 -2.35
C LYS A 39 0.39 -8.33 -2.87
N THR A 40 -0.88 -8.08 -2.60
CA THR A 40 -1.59 -6.90 -3.11
C THR A 40 -2.21 -6.08 -1.99
N ILE A 41 -2.32 -4.77 -2.24
CA ILE A 41 -3.06 -3.84 -1.40
C ILE A 41 -4.02 -3.03 -2.26
N SER A 42 -5.27 -2.93 -1.78
CA SER A 42 -6.31 -2.10 -2.38
C SER A 42 -6.47 -0.82 -1.59
N LEU A 43 -6.28 0.33 -2.24
CA LEU A 43 -6.32 1.65 -1.61
C LEU A 43 -7.38 2.54 -2.22
N VAL A 44 -8.01 3.36 -1.38
CA VAL A 44 -8.85 4.49 -1.80
C VAL A 44 -8.24 5.78 -1.28
N TYR A 45 -8.13 6.78 -2.16
CA TYR A 45 -7.56 8.08 -1.81
C TYR A 45 -8.15 9.22 -2.63
N ASN A 46 -8.10 10.43 -2.08
CA ASN A 46 -8.79 11.59 -2.63
C ASN A 46 -8.00 12.32 -3.74
N ASN A 47 -6.67 12.22 -3.76
CA ASN A 47 -5.83 12.82 -4.81
C ASN A 47 -4.52 12.02 -5.03
N PRO A 48 -3.84 12.16 -6.19
CA PRO A 48 -2.61 11.42 -6.49
C PRO A 48 -1.43 11.66 -5.53
N PHE A 49 -1.29 12.88 -4.96
CA PHE A 49 -0.23 13.19 -4.00
C PHE A 49 -0.32 12.34 -2.72
N VAL A 50 -1.53 11.88 -2.35
CA VAL A 50 -1.72 10.95 -1.22
C VAL A 50 -1.06 9.61 -1.51
N LEU A 51 -1.18 9.10 -2.75
CA LEU A 51 -0.51 7.86 -3.15
C LEU A 51 1.02 8.02 -3.18
N ASP A 52 1.53 9.15 -3.66
CA ASP A 52 2.97 9.44 -3.63
C ASP A 52 3.52 9.52 -2.21
N LYS A 53 2.74 10.10 -1.27
CA LYS A 53 3.08 10.10 0.15
C LYS A 53 3.11 8.67 0.69
N ALA A 54 2.11 7.85 0.39
CA ALA A 54 2.07 6.45 0.81
C ALA A 54 3.27 5.65 0.31
N LYS A 55 3.64 5.81 -0.97
CA LYS A 55 4.86 5.23 -1.57
C LYS A 55 6.11 5.63 -0.80
N LYS A 56 6.27 6.93 -0.49
CA LYS A 56 7.43 7.44 0.27
C LYS A 56 7.49 6.91 1.70
N GLU A 57 6.37 6.92 2.43
CA GLU A 57 6.32 6.44 3.82
C GLU A 57 6.67 4.96 3.91
N LEU A 58 6.07 4.14 3.04
CA LEU A 58 6.35 2.71 2.99
C LEU A 58 7.78 2.40 2.52
N GLY A 59 8.31 3.18 1.57
CA GLY A 59 9.69 3.04 1.12
C GLY A 59 10.71 3.19 2.25
N ARG A 60 10.45 4.05 3.24
CA ARG A 60 11.34 4.23 4.42
C ARG A 60 11.38 3.02 5.34
N VAL A 61 10.37 2.16 5.30
CA VAL A 61 10.29 0.93 6.10
C VAL A 61 10.44 -0.34 5.26
N GLY A 62 10.92 -0.20 4.02
CA GLY A 62 11.31 -1.34 3.17
C GLY A 62 10.20 -1.92 2.29
N TYR A 63 9.07 -1.23 2.12
CA TYR A 63 7.95 -1.69 1.30
C TYR A 63 7.75 -0.80 0.06
N SER A 64 7.60 -1.41 -1.11
CA SER A 64 7.39 -0.70 -2.38
C SER A 64 5.98 -0.96 -2.91
N LEU A 65 5.23 0.11 -3.19
CA LEU A 65 3.93 0.01 -3.86
C LEU A 65 4.11 0.20 -5.37
N GLN A 66 3.78 -0.84 -6.13
CA GLN A 66 3.90 -0.84 -7.59
C GLN A 66 2.52 -0.91 -8.24
N THR A 67 2.30 -0.08 -9.26
CA THR A 67 1.13 -0.23 -10.14
C THR A 67 1.22 -1.59 -10.81
N GLN A 68 0.07 -2.25 -10.95
CA GLN A 68 -0.03 -3.47 -11.75
C GLN A 68 0.00 -3.05 -13.23
N ASP A 69 1.16 -2.61 -13.71
CA ASP A 69 1.37 -2.37 -15.13
C ASP A 69 1.52 -3.74 -15.80
N SER A 70 0.60 -4.01 -16.72
CA SER A 70 0.52 -5.19 -17.57
C SER A 70 1.89 -5.53 -18.17
N LEU A 71 2.33 -6.77 -18.00
CA LEU A 71 3.24 -7.39 -18.97
C LEU A 71 2.59 -7.40 -20.35
#